data_AF-A0A932RJH4-F1
#
_entry.id   AF-A0A932RJH4-F1
#
_cell.length_a   1.000
_cell.length_b   1.000
_cell.length_c   1.000
_cell.angle_alpha   90.00
_cell.angle_beta   90.00
_cell.angle_gamma   90.00
#
_symmetry.space_group_name_H-M   'P 1'
#
loop_
_entity.id
_entity.type
_entity.pdbx_description
1 polymer ?
#
loop_
_entity_poly.entity_id
_entity_poly.type
_entity_poly.pdbx_seq_one_letter_code
_entity_poly.pdbx_strand_id
1 'polypeptide(L)'
;MVGNLTVFKGAVAINAYGAALRKFPAVLWGVRFGLLLSVGLHIWAYLALSVKSWSARPKGYRVTSYKEASLASRTMRWTGPILAAFIIFHLLHLTTGTVHPDFKEGDVYHNLVAGLSVMPVAVFYLVAMACLALHVFHGIWSLFQSLGFSQPRFDSFARRLATLFTIIVVGGFVLIPLAVLAGILKLQ
;
A
#
# COMPACT_ATOMS: atom_id res chain seq x y z
N MET A 1 -1.51 -9.26 -1.19
CA MET A 1 -1.26 -9.85 0.14
C MET A 1 -1.05 -11.37 0.08
N VAL A 2 -2.06 -12.17 -0.29
CA VAL A 2 -2.05 -13.66 -0.15
C VAL A 2 -0.76 -14.34 -0.63
N GLY A 3 -0.28 -14.03 -1.84
CA GLY A 3 0.97 -14.61 -2.35
C GLY A 3 2.21 -14.32 -1.48
N ASN A 4 2.27 -13.16 -0.82
CA ASN A 4 3.38 -12.80 0.07
C ASN A 4 3.34 -13.58 1.39
N LEU A 5 2.15 -13.95 1.87
CA LEU A 5 1.99 -14.75 3.09
C LEU A 5 2.54 -16.18 2.94
N THR A 6 2.86 -16.63 1.72
CA THR A 6 3.57 -17.89 1.50
C THR A 6 4.97 -17.89 2.13
N VAL A 7 5.53 -16.72 2.48
CA VAL A 7 6.79 -16.61 3.24
C VAL A 7 6.76 -17.39 4.55
N PHE A 8 5.60 -17.45 5.23
CA PHE A 8 5.42 -18.20 6.48
C PHE A 8 5.43 -19.72 6.28
N LYS A 9 5.38 -20.20 5.03
CA LYS A 9 5.57 -21.61 4.68
C LYS A 9 7.03 -21.93 4.35
N GLY A 10 7.94 -20.97 4.50
CA GLY A 10 9.39 -21.12 4.27
C GLY A 10 9.86 -20.74 2.87
N ALA A 11 11.18 -20.76 2.68
CA ALA A 11 11.85 -20.28 1.49
C ALA A 11 11.39 -20.96 0.20
N VAL A 12 11.23 -22.30 0.23
CA VAL A 12 10.80 -23.08 -0.93
C VAL A 12 9.45 -22.61 -1.45
N ALA A 13 8.48 -22.37 -0.56
CA ALA A 13 7.12 -22.02 -0.95
C ALA A 13 7.04 -20.64 -1.65
N ILE A 14 7.67 -19.61 -1.08
CA ILE A 14 7.64 -18.27 -1.67
C ILE A 14 8.50 -18.16 -2.93
N ASN A 15 9.64 -18.84 -2.98
CA ASN A 15 10.49 -18.87 -4.18
C ASN A 15 9.80 -19.62 -5.33
N ALA A 16 9.17 -20.77 -5.05
CA ALA A 16 8.38 -21.48 -6.05
C ALA A 16 7.20 -20.65 -6.56
N TYR A 17 6.50 -19.92 -5.67
CA TYR A 17 5.44 -18.99 -6.07
C TYR A 17 5.98 -17.88 -6.98
N GLY A 18 7.10 -17.24 -6.61
CA GLY A 18 7.74 -16.21 -7.42
C GLY A 18 8.23 -16.72 -8.78
N ALA A 19 8.72 -17.96 -8.84
CA ALA A 19 9.12 -18.61 -10.08
C ALA A 19 7.91 -18.96 -10.96
N ALA A 20 6.81 -19.45 -10.37
CA ALA A 20 5.58 -19.77 -11.08
C ALA A 20 4.97 -18.56 -11.79
N LEU A 21 4.98 -17.38 -11.15
CA LEU A 21 4.50 -16.14 -11.78
C LEU A 21 5.32 -15.74 -13.02
N ARG A 22 6.63 -16.01 -13.01
CA ARG A 22 7.53 -15.69 -14.13
C ARG A 22 7.33 -16.59 -15.34
N LYS A 23 6.68 -17.76 -15.18
CA LYS A 23 6.32 -18.64 -16.31
C LYS A 23 5.28 -18.03 -17.24
N PHE A 24 4.55 -17.01 -16.80
CA PHE A 24 3.52 -16.31 -17.58
C PHE A 24 3.90 -14.83 -17.79
N PRO A 25 4.95 -14.52 -18.57
CA PRO A 25 5.50 -13.17 -18.67
C PRO A 25 4.50 -12.14 -19.19
N ALA A 26 3.64 -12.52 -20.15
CA ALA A 26 2.60 -11.64 -20.69
C ALA A 26 1.59 -11.22 -19.61
N VAL A 27 1.11 -12.17 -18.80
CA VAL A 27 0.18 -11.90 -17.70
C VAL A 27 0.86 -11.05 -16.63
N LEU A 28 2.09 -11.40 -16.26
CA LEU A 28 2.87 -10.67 -15.26
C LEU A 28 3.07 -9.21 -15.65
N TRP A 29 3.51 -8.95 -16.87
CA TRP A 29 3.70 -7.58 -17.36
C TRP A 29 2.38 -6.84 -17.56
N GLY A 30 1.34 -7.52 -18.05
CA GLY A 30 0.00 -6.93 -18.15
C GLY A 30 -0.53 -6.43 -16.80
N VAL A 31 -0.40 -7.25 -15.75
CA VAL A 31 -0.77 -6.85 -14.38
C VAL A 31 0.12 -5.71 -13.88
N ARG A 32 1.44 -5.75 -14.10
CA ARG A 32 2.35 -4.67 -13.68
C ARG A 32 2.00 -3.33 -14.32
N PHE A 33 1.83 -3.30 -15.64
CA PHE A 33 1.44 -2.08 -16.34
C PHE A 33 0.06 -1.61 -15.91
N GLY A 34 -0.91 -2.52 -15.74
CA GLY A 34 -2.24 -2.18 -15.25
C GLY A 34 -2.22 -1.54 -13.86
N LEU A 35 -1.42 -2.07 -12.93
CA LEU A 35 -1.26 -1.50 -11.59
C LEU A 35 -0.58 -0.13 -11.61
N LEU A 36 0.51 0.02 -12.38
CA LEU A 36 1.21 1.30 -12.50
C LEU A 36 0.32 2.37 -13.15
N LEU A 37 -0.42 2.01 -14.19
CA LEU A 37 -1.39 2.89 -14.84
C LEU A 37 -2.50 3.30 -13.87
N SER A 38 -3.05 2.33 -13.11
CA SER A 38 -4.07 2.61 -12.10
C SER A 38 -3.58 3.59 -11.03
N VAL A 39 -2.37 3.39 -10.51
CA VAL A 39 -1.75 4.34 -9.56
C VAL A 39 -1.56 5.71 -10.20
N GLY A 40 -1.08 5.78 -11.45
CA GLY A 40 -0.92 7.04 -12.17
C GLY A 40 -2.23 7.78 -12.36
N LEU A 41 -3.28 7.09 -12.82
CA LEU A 41 -4.63 7.66 -12.97
C LEU A 41 -5.23 8.09 -11.64
N HIS A 42 -4.99 7.33 -10.57
CA HIS A 42 -5.44 7.68 -9.22
C HIS A 42 -4.79 8.98 -8.73
N ILE A 43 -3.47 9.11 -8.87
CA ILE A 43 -2.73 10.33 -8.53
C ILE A 43 -3.23 11.50 -9.38
N TRP A 44 -3.40 11.30 -10.69
CA TRP A 44 -3.91 12.31 -11.59
C TRP A 44 -5.31 12.81 -11.18
N ALA A 45 -6.24 11.90 -10.87
CA ALA A 45 -7.59 12.26 -10.42
C ALA A 45 -7.55 13.09 -9.12
N TYR A 46 -6.69 12.72 -8.16
CA TYR A 46 -6.47 13.51 -6.96
C TYR A 46 -5.92 14.91 -7.26
N LEU A 47 -4.93 15.03 -8.15
CA LEU A 47 -4.34 16.30 -8.54
C LEU A 47 -5.36 17.19 -9.26
N ALA A 48 -6.11 16.64 -10.22
CA ALA A 48 -7.17 17.33 -10.93
C ALA A 48 -8.24 17.87 -9.97
N LEU A 49 -8.67 17.05 -9.01
CA LEU A 49 -9.61 17.48 -7.97
C LEU A 49 -9.02 18.55 -7.05
N SER A 50 -7.73 18.43 -6.69
CA SER A 50 -7.02 19.39 -5.86
C SER A 50 -6.93 20.76 -6.53
N VAL A 51 -6.56 20.79 -7.82
CA VAL A 51 -6.51 22.02 -8.62
C VAL A 51 -7.91 22.63 -8.71
N LYS A 52 -8.95 21.85 -9.05
CA LYS A 52 -10.33 22.34 -9.10
C LYS A 52 -10.80 22.93 -7.76
N SER A 53 -10.45 22.29 -6.65
CA SER A 53 -10.78 22.75 -5.29
C SER A 53 -10.11 24.08 -4.96
N TRP A 54 -8.86 24.28 -5.39
CA TRP A 54 -8.13 25.53 -5.18
C TRP A 54 -8.65 26.65 -6.08
N SER A 55 -8.90 26.38 -7.36
CA SER A 55 -9.48 27.35 -8.30
C SER A 55 -10.88 27.79 -7.89
N ALA A 56 -11.67 26.91 -7.26
CA ALA A 56 -12.98 27.25 -6.73
C ALA A 56 -12.94 28.12 -5.47
N ARG A 57 -11.77 28.40 -4.90
CA ARG A 57 -11.59 29.16 -3.64
C ARG A 57 -10.48 30.22 -3.75
N PRO A 58 -10.72 31.33 -4.46
CA PRO A 58 -9.73 32.41 -4.62
C PRO A 58 -9.41 33.16 -3.32
N LYS A 59 -10.34 33.17 -2.35
CA LYS A 59 -10.11 33.67 -0.99
C LYS A 59 -10.23 32.49 -0.01
N GLY A 60 -9.21 32.33 0.84
CA GLY A 60 -9.17 31.26 1.84
C GLY A 60 -10.29 31.35 2.89
N TYR A 61 -10.60 30.24 3.54
CA TYR A 61 -11.60 30.21 4.62
C TYR A 61 -11.10 31.00 5.83
N ARG A 62 -11.89 31.99 6.29
CA ARG A 62 -11.61 32.77 7.50
C ARG A 62 -11.73 31.92 8.78
N VAL A 63 -12.50 30.83 8.72
CA VAL A 63 -12.68 29.84 9.79
C VAL A 63 -12.77 28.45 9.15
N THR A 64 -11.93 27.51 9.57
CA THR A 64 -12.00 26.11 9.12
C THR A 64 -12.87 25.30 10.08
N SER A 65 -14.18 25.18 9.80
CA SER A 65 -15.08 24.28 10.52
C SER A 65 -15.17 22.95 9.78
N TYR A 66 -14.53 21.90 10.33
CA TYR A 66 -14.55 20.56 9.75
C TYR A 66 -15.82 19.81 10.17
N LYS A 67 -16.95 20.07 9.50
CA LYS A 67 -18.20 19.37 9.79
C LYS A 67 -18.21 17.90 9.31
N GLU A 68 -17.52 17.60 8.19
CA GLU A 68 -17.59 16.29 7.51
C GLU A 68 -16.23 15.58 7.30
N ALA A 69 -15.10 16.26 7.57
CA ALA A 69 -13.78 15.73 7.25
C ALA A 69 -13.23 14.83 8.37
N SER A 70 -13.21 13.51 8.13
CA SER A 70 -12.58 12.52 9.01
C SER A 70 -11.05 12.69 9.09
N LEU A 71 -10.43 12.20 10.17
CA LEU A 71 -8.97 12.22 10.35
C LEU A 71 -8.24 11.63 9.14
N ALA A 72 -8.75 10.50 8.62
CA ALA A 72 -8.19 9.83 7.46
C ALA A 72 -8.20 10.73 6.21
N SER A 73 -9.29 11.47 5.96
CA SER A 73 -9.37 12.43 4.85
C SER A 73 -8.35 13.57 5.00
N ARG A 74 -8.17 14.09 6.23
CA ARG A 74 -7.21 15.17 6.51
C ARG A 74 -5.77 14.72 6.25
N THR A 75 -5.46 13.45 6.53
CA THR A 75 -4.12 12.88 6.31
C THR A 75 -3.87 12.43 4.87
N MET A 76 -4.87 12.40 3.97
CA MET A 76 -4.68 11.96 2.58
C MET A 76 -3.62 12.77 1.82
N ARG A 77 -3.51 14.07 2.12
CA ARG A 77 -2.51 14.96 1.52
C ARG A 77 -1.06 14.53 1.82
N TRP A 78 -0.85 13.80 2.92
CA TRP A 78 0.46 13.31 3.34
C TRP A 78 0.65 11.82 3.04
N THR A 79 -0.35 10.99 3.39
CA THR A 79 -0.27 9.54 3.20
C THR A 79 -0.16 9.16 1.72
N GLY A 80 -0.83 9.86 0.81
CA GLY A 80 -0.71 9.61 -0.64
C GLY A 80 0.73 9.78 -1.16
N PRO A 81 1.35 10.96 -1.01
CA PRO A 81 2.75 11.16 -1.40
C PRO A 81 3.75 10.22 -0.70
N ILE A 82 3.56 9.94 0.59
CA ILE A 82 4.41 8.98 1.32
C ILE A 82 4.31 7.58 0.70
N LEU A 83 3.09 7.14 0.35
CA LEU A 83 2.88 5.85 -0.32
C LEU A 83 3.47 5.83 -1.73
N ALA A 84 3.40 6.93 -2.48
CA ALA A 84 4.05 7.03 -3.78
C ALA A 84 5.57 6.86 -3.67
N ALA A 85 6.21 7.55 -2.72
CA ALA A 85 7.63 7.38 -2.42
C ALA A 85 7.95 5.95 -1.97
N PHE A 86 7.10 5.35 -1.13
CA PHE A 86 7.22 3.95 -0.71
C PHE A 86 7.14 2.99 -1.89
N ILE A 87 6.24 3.19 -2.87
CA ILE A 87 6.14 2.33 -4.05
C ILE A 87 7.43 2.37 -4.86
N ILE A 88 7.99 3.56 -5.10
CA ILE A 88 9.27 3.72 -5.81
C ILE A 88 10.37 2.97 -5.06
N PHE A 89 10.53 3.23 -3.76
CA PHE A 89 11.52 2.55 -2.93
C PHE A 89 11.31 1.03 -2.91
N HIS A 90 10.07 0.56 -2.78
CA HIS A 90 9.72 -0.85 -2.77
C HIS A 90 10.12 -1.57 -4.07
N LEU A 91 9.89 -0.94 -5.22
CA LEU A 91 10.32 -1.47 -6.51
C LEU A 91 11.84 -1.51 -6.62
N LEU A 92 12.53 -0.43 -6.23
CA LEU A 92 13.99 -0.38 -6.23
C LEU A 92 14.62 -1.40 -5.26
N HIS A 93 13.95 -1.67 -4.14
CA HIS A 93 14.45 -2.55 -3.08
C HIS A 93 14.18 -4.03 -3.38
N LEU A 94 12.95 -4.41 -3.73
CA LEU A 94 12.55 -5.83 -3.85
C LEU A 94 12.27 -6.29 -5.28
N THR A 95 12.14 -5.38 -6.25
CA THR A 95 11.92 -5.76 -7.66
C THR A 95 13.21 -5.70 -8.47
N THR A 96 13.94 -4.59 -8.42
CA THR A 96 15.18 -4.40 -9.20
C THR A 96 16.44 -4.64 -8.38
N GLY A 97 16.37 -4.57 -7.04
CA GLY A 97 17.51 -4.76 -6.15
C GLY A 97 18.50 -3.59 -6.11
N THR A 98 18.20 -2.47 -6.76
CA THR A 98 19.09 -1.31 -6.92
C THR A 98 19.53 -0.68 -5.61
N VAL A 99 18.67 -0.67 -4.58
CA VAL A 99 18.95 -0.10 -3.25
C VAL A 99 18.99 -1.17 -2.16
N HIS A 100 19.14 -2.42 -2.55
CA HIS A 100 19.13 -3.57 -1.65
C HIS A 100 20.57 -4.01 -1.33
N PRO A 101 20.89 -4.28 -0.05
CA PRO A 101 22.28 -4.53 0.38
C PRO A 101 22.87 -5.84 -0.16
N ASP A 102 22.06 -6.88 -0.32
CA ASP A 102 22.51 -8.22 -0.74
C ASP A 102 21.43 -8.90 -1.61
N PHE A 103 21.17 -8.33 -2.79
CA PHE A 103 20.09 -8.79 -3.67
C PHE A 103 20.53 -9.99 -4.53
N LYS A 104 19.72 -11.06 -4.52
CA LYS A 104 19.90 -12.26 -5.32
C LYS A 104 18.74 -12.44 -6.28
N GLU A 105 19.01 -12.41 -7.57
CA GLU A 105 17.96 -12.56 -8.58
C GLU A 105 17.27 -13.93 -8.44
N GLY A 106 15.93 -13.92 -8.43
CA GLY A 106 15.12 -15.14 -8.31
C GLY A 106 14.89 -15.65 -6.88
N ASP A 107 15.70 -15.22 -5.90
CA ASP A 107 15.54 -15.65 -4.50
C ASP A 107 14.68 -14.65 -3.70
N VAL A 108 13.36 -14.86 -3.75
CA VAL A 108 12.39 -13.97 -3.11
C VAL A 108 12.51 -13.99 -1.59
N TYR A 109 12.72 -15.18 -1.00
CA TYR A 109 12.86 -15.32 0.46
C TYR A 109 14.11 -14.60 0.96
N HIS A 110 15.27 -14.85 0.34
CA HIS A 110 16.51 -14.19 0.72
C HIS A 110 16.37 -12.66 0.66
N ASN A 111 15.91 -12.11 -0.46
CA ASN A 111 15.78 -10.66 -0.62
C ASN A 111 14.81 -10.04 0.38
N LEU A 112 13.69 -10.72 0.66
CA LEU A 112 12.72 -10.23 1.63
C LEU A 112 13.32 -10.20 3.05
N VAL A 113 13.93 -11.29 3.49
CA VAL A 113 14.46 -11.40 4.86
C VAL A 113 15.69 -10.54 5.05
N ALA A 114 16.64 -10.56 4.10
CA ALA A 114 17.86 -9.76 4.16
C ALA A 114 17.54 -8.26 4.15
N GLY A 115 16.67 -7.81 3.24
CA GLY A 115 16.27 -6.41 3.14
C GLY A 115 15.50 -5.91 4.38
N LEU A 116 14.59 -6.72 4.93
CA LEU A 116 13.81 -6.36 6.13
C LEU A 116 14.57 -6.57 7.44
N SER A 117 15.75 -7.21 7.42
CA SER A 117 16.63 -7.29 8.60
C SER A 117 17.34 -5.96 8.86
N VAL A 118 17.39 -5.06 7.88
CA VAL A 118 17.91 -3.71 8.04
C VAL A 118 16.88 -2.84 8.77
N MET A 119 17.16 -2.51 10.04
CA MET A 119 16.19 -1.86 10.93
C MET A 119 15.55 -0.58 10.35
N PRO A 120 16.31 0.39 9.77
CA PRO A 120 15.70 1.55 9.13
C PRO A 120 14.73 1.20 7.99
N VAL A 121 15.05 0.17 7.20
CA VAL A 121 14.19 -0.31 6.10
C VAL A 121 12.91 -0.92 6.68
N ALA A 122 13.01 -1.80 7.67
CA ALA A 122 11.84 -2.39 8.32
C ALA A 122 10.91 -1.34 8.92
N VAL A 123 11.46 -0.34 9.63
CA VAL A 123 10.70 0.79 10.17
C VAL A 123 10.02 1.59 9.05
N PHE A 124 10.71 1.86 7.94
CA PHE A 124 10.12 2.54 6.80
C PHE A 124 8.94 1.77 6.21
N TYR A 125 9.05 0.44 6.05
CA TYR A 125 7.94 -0.41 5.63
C TYR A 125 6.77 -0.36 6.61
N LEU A 126 7.01 -0.39 7.93
CA LEU A 126 5.96 -0.30 8.94
C LEU A 126 5.24 1.05 8.93
N VAL A 127 5.97 2.16 8.79
CA VAL A 127 5.40 3.51 8.65
C VAL A 127 4.56 3.61 7.36
N ALA A 128 5.05 3.04 6.26
CA ALA A 128 4.29 2.98 5.01
C ALA A 128 3.00 2.16 5.17
N MET A 129 3.02 1.05 5.91
CA MET A 129 1.82 0.26 6.21
C MET A 129 0.81 1.03 7.08
N ALA A 130 1.28 1.83 8.05
CA ALA A 130 0.39 2.71 8.81
C ALA A 130 -0.27 3.78 7.92
N CYS A 131 0.50 4.37 6.99
CA CYS A 131 -0.05 5.28 5.97
C CYS A 131 -1.06 4.56 5.06
N LEU A 132 -0.75 3.32 4.65
CA LEU A 132 -1.63 2.49 3.83
C LEU A 132 -2.95 2.20 4.54
N ALA A 133 -2.93 1.96 5.86
CA ALA A 133 -4.16 1.75 6.63
C ALA A 133 -5.11 2.93 6.54
N LEU A 134 -4.61 4.14 6.77
CA LEU A 134 -5.41 5.37 6.66
C LEU A 134 -5.89 5.58 5.22
N HIS A 135 -5.01 5.34 4.24
CA HIS A 135 -5.30 5.55 2.83
C HIS A 135 -6.37 4.58 2.29
N VAL A 136 -6.24 3.29 2.59
CA VAL A 136 -7.19 2.24 2.16
C VAL A 136 -8.52 2.38 2.87
N PHE A 137 -8.52 2.63 4.19
CA PHE A 137 -9.75 2.88 4.93
C PHE A 137 -10.54 4.04 4.32
N HIS A 138 -9.86 5.17 4.07
CA HIS A 138 -10.49 6.32 3.42
C HIS A 138 -10.94 5.99 1.99
N GLY A 139 -10.09 5.36 1.19
CA GLY A 139 -10.36 5.06 -0.21
C GLY A 139 -11.55 4.13 -0.41
N ILE A 140 -11.70 3.10 0.42
CA ILE A 140 -12.85 2.19 0.35
C ILE A 140 -14.11 2.93 0.78
N TRP A 141 -14.06 3.66 1.89
CA TRP A 141 -15.22 4.42 2.36
C TRP A 141 -15.67 5.48 1.33
N SER A 142 -14.74 6.23 0.73
CA SER A 142 -15.05 7.27 -0.27
C SER A 142 -15.47 6.70 -1.62
N LEU A 143 -15.04 5.48 -1.98
CA LEU A 143 -15.54 4.76 -3.15
C LEU A 143 -17.05 4.55 -3.06
N PHE A 144 -17.57 4.12 -1.91
CA PHE A 144 -19.02 3.95 -1.72
C PHE A 144 -19.79 5.26 -1.88
N GLN A 145 -19.22 6.39 -1.42
CA GLN A 145 -19.83 7.71 -1.64
C GLN A 145 -19.83 8.10 -3.11
N SER A 146 -18.72 7.84 -3.81
CA SER A 146 -18.56 8.19 -5.24
C SER A 146 -19.48 7.37 -6.15
N LEU A 147 -19.80 6.13 -5.76
CA LEU A 147 -20.75 5.26 -6.46
C LEU A 147 -22.23 5.57 -6.12
N GLY A 148 -22.50 6.57 -5.26
CA GLY A 148 -23.85 7.01 -4.92
C GLY A 148 -24.50 6.27 -3.75
N PHE A 149 -23.78 5.39 -3.03
CA PHE A 149 -24.29 4.69 -1.84
C PHE A 149 -24.23 5.54 -0.56
N SER A 150 -24.25 6.87 -0.68
CA SER A 150 -24.13 7.82 0.44
C SER A 150 -25.47 8.04 1.16
N GLN A 151 -26.01 6.99 1.79
CA GLN A 151 -27.19 7.06 2.64
C GLN A 151 -26.82 6.64 4.08
N PRO A 152 -27.42 7.22 5.14
CA PRO A 152 -27.06 6.91 6.53
C PRO A 152 -27.07 5.41 6.86
N ARG A 153 -27.99 4.64 6.26
CA ARG A 153 -28.07 3.19 6.40
C ARG A 153 -26.85 2.44 5.84
N PHE A 154 -26.29 2.93 4.73
CA PHE A 154 -25.16 2.29 4.04
C PHE A 154 -23.81 2.84 4.51
N ASP A 155 -23.76 4.04 5.09
CA ASP A 155 -22.51 4.62 5.61
C ASP A 155 -21.90 3.74 6.72
N SER A 156 -22.74 3.22 7.61
CA SER A 156 -22.30 2.29 8.66
C SER A 156 -21.74 0.98 8.10
N PHE A 157 -22.35 0.43 7.05
CA PHE A 157 -21.88 -0.76 6.35
C PHE A 157 -20.56 -0.50 5.61
N ALA A 158 -20.49 0.59 4.83
CA ALA A 158 -19.30 0.97 4.08
C ALA A 158 -18.09 1.18 5.01
N ARG A 159 -18.30 1.82 6.17
CA ARG A 159 -17.25 1.99 7.19
C ARG A 159 -16.80 0.66 7.79
N ARG A 160 -17.74 -0.23 8.14
CA ARG A 160 -17.39 -1.58 8.66
C ARG A 160 -16.58 -2.38 7.64
N LEU A 161 -17.00 -2.35 6.37
CA LEU A 161 -16.29 -3.03 5.29
C LEU A 161 -14.91 -2.42 5.07
N ALA A 162 -14.79 -1.10 5.04
CA ALA A 162 -13.50 -0.41 4.94
C ALA A 162 -12.57 -0.80 6.11
N THR A 163 -13.08 -0.83 7.34
CA THR A 163 -12.32 -1.26 8.52
C THR A 163 -11.85 -2.71 8.39
N LEU A 164 -12.77 -3.64 8.10
CA LEU A 164 -12.44 -5.06 8.00
C LEU A 164 -11.40 -5.32 6.91
N PHE A 165 -11.61 -4.75 5.71
CA PHE A 165 -10.67 -4.89 4.61
C PHE A 165 -9.29 -4.33 4.96
N THR A 166 -9.26 -3.16 5.62
CA THR A 166 -8.02 -2.51 6.04
C THR A 166 -7.27 -3.38 7.04
N ILE A 167 -7.94 -3.89 8.08
CA ILE A 167 -7.34 -4.75 9.10
C ILE A 167 -6.75 -6.01 8.44
N ILE A 168 -7.51 -6.67 7.58
CA ILE A 168 -7.05 -7.91 6.92
C ILE A 168 -5.81 -7.62 6.05
N VAL A 169 -5.90 -6.65 5.15
CA VAL A 169 -4.85 -6.40 4.16
C VAL A 169 -3.60 -5.84 4.81
N VAL A 170 -3.74 -4.81 5.64
CA VAL A 170 -2.58 -4.17 6.30
C VAL A 170 -2.01 -5.10 7.36
N GLY A 171 -2.85 -5.77 8.15
CA GLY A 171 -2.40 -6.75 9.14
C GLY A 171 -1.54 -7.84 8.50
N GLY A 172 -2.01 -8.44 7.40
CA GLY A 172 -1.24 -9.46 6.69
C GLY A 172 0.12 -8.97 6.18
N PHE A 173 0.22 -7.73 5.71
CA PHE A 173 1.52 -7.17 5.28
C PHE A 173 2.41 -6.74 6.44
N VAL A 174 1.86 -6.21 7.53
CA VAL A 174 2.61 -5.81 8.74
C VAL A 174 3.23 -7.01 9.45
N LEU A 175 2.57 -8.17 9.42
CA LEU A 175 3.10 -9.39 10.02
C LEU A 175 4.47 -9.79 9.46
N ILE A 176 4.76 -9.49 8.20
CA ILE A 176 6.01 -9.89 7.54
C ILE A 176 7.25 -9.19 8.14
N PRO A 177 7.37 -7.84 8.13
CA PRO A 177 8.51 -7.17 8.74
C PRO A 177 8.60 -7.43 10.24
N LEU A 178 7.47 -7.53 10.96
CA LEU A 178 7.49 -7.89 12.38
C LEU A 178 8.07 -9.29 12.61
N ALA A 179 7.70 -10.27 11.78
CA ALA A 179 8.23 -11.62 11.90
C ALA A 179 9.73 -11.72 11.56
N VAL A 180 10.23 -10.88 10.64
CA VAL A 180 11.67 -10.76 10.38
C VAL A 180 12.40 -10.14 11.58
N LEU A 181 11.89 -9.01 12.10
CA LEU A 181 12.49 -8.34 13.26
C LEU A 181 12.45 -9.21 14.54
N ALA A 182 11.42 -10.03 14.70
CA ALA A 182 11.30 -10.98 15.80
C ALA A 182 12.17 -12.25 15.62
N GLY A 183 12.87 -12.39 14.50
CA GLY A 183 13.71 -13.56 14.20
C GLY A 183 12.93 -14.85 13.89
N ILE A 184 11.62 -14.76 13.67
CA ILE A 184 10.77 -15.88 13.22
C ILE A 184 11.07 -16.22 11.77
N LEU A 185 11.19 -15.19 10.92
CA LEU A 185 11.66 -15.30 9.55
C LEU A 185 13.13 -14.87 9.52
N LYS A 186 14.04 -15.82 9.31
CA LYS A 186 15.48 -15.58 9.25
C LYS A 186 16.13 -16.38 8.14
N LEU A 187 17.29 -15.93 7.70
CA LEU A 187 18.17 -16.71 6.82
C LEU A 187 18.74 -17.87 7.64
N GLN A 188 18.85 -19.03 6.99
CA GLN A 188 19.47 -20.23 7.58
C GLN A 188 20.98 -20.18 7.42
#